data_AF-A0A4D6HQJ1-F1
#
_entry.id   AF-A0A4D6HQJ1-F1
#
_cell.length_a   1.000
_cell.length_b   1.000
_cell.length_c   1.000
_cell.angle_alpha   90.00
_cell.angle_beta   90.00
_cell.angle_gamma   90.00
#
_symmetry.space_group_name_H-M   'P 1'
#
loop_
_entity.id
_entity.type
_entity.pdbx_description
1 polymer ?
#
loop_
_entity_poly.entity_id
_entity_poly.type
_entity_poly.pdbx_seq_one_letter_code
_entity_poly.pdbx_strand_id
1 'polypeptide(L)'
;MLNRRGTEDVSEFEQQAGPWIALTRVFVGLLLLYEAVVGGWWKVGTISSGPNPEWLGDEAGAAIVSTAEQAIEQGTYGWYATLLEAVVIPYAPLWSSLATLAQVAAGIALVLGLWTRPAAIIGLLYFLPVFHFGTIRTSPLFAVPIAFAFVANAGRYSGLDAILTRRSDAIGRATRLANATGVFPKRWYPGAAAALGAIAVYYYLSVPMMEETRIALVGLELAVFAGLTALGLVLVFRGRETIPVAADMIRIFVGYRFLHEIFVRVDPGLNALPGWASADAQAAVFEAIAATHVTPVSVVIETLMLPAIGVWVVVFAIVQTATGLALLVGWRTRLAGAVAVGYLLGLISLGFVRLAPLLLMGTIVAATIGGRYVSLDAVAGRDVTPPNLPAVLGAPALGVAVVFVSIGAVLGVEPGGYGETTGAIALVMLGIVAAAVAAGTGVDRLSTLESTDRLATSADD
;
A
#
# COMPACT_ATOMS: atom_id res chain seq x y z
N MET A 1 -37.79 11.58 11.66
CA MET A 1 -36.74 11.46 12.69
C MET A 1 -35.71 10.36 12.39
N LEU A 2 -36.08 9.22 11.79
CA LEU A 2 -35.11 8.16 11.41
C LEU A 2 -34.12 8.58 10.29
N ASN A 3 -34.55 9.41 9.34
CA ASN A 3 -33.70 9.83 8.21
C ASN A 3 -32.61 10.85 8.58
N ARG A 4 -32.79 11.60 9.68
CA ARG A 4 -31.84 12.64 10.13
C ARG A 4 -30.61 12.06 10.84
N ARG A 5 -30.80 10.96 11.59
CA ARG A 5 -29.70 10.24 12.26
C ARG A 5 -28.76 9.55 11.26
N GLY A 6 -29.32 8.98 10.17
CA GLY A 6 -28.51 8.34 9.13
C GLY A 6 -27.61 9.34 8.39
N THR A 7 -28.13 10.54 8.08
CA THR A 7 -27.33 11.58 7.41
C THR A 7 -26.25 12.20 8.29
N GLU A 8 -26.53 12.37 9.60
CA GLU A 8 -25.56 12.90 10.56
C GLU A 8 -24.38 11.93 10.77
N ASP A 9 -24.65 10.63 10.94
CA ASP A 9 -23.63 9.59 11.13
C ASP A 9 -22.71 9.40 9.90
N VAL A 10 -23.26 9.51 8.69
CA VAL A 10 -22.47 9.47 7.45
C VAL A 10 -21.56 10.70 7.32
N SER A 11 -22.09 11.88 7.66
CA SER A 11 -21.32 13.13 7.59
C SER A 11 -20.15 13.15 8.59
N GLU A 12 -20.36 12.61 9.78
CA GLU A 12 -19.33 12.50 10.81
C GLU A 12 -18.25 11.48 10.40
N PHE A 13 -18.65 10.32 9.88
CA PHE A 13 -17.73 9.31 9.37
C PHE A 13 -16.82 9.86 8.27
N GLU A 14 -17.38 10.50 7.25
CA GLU A 14 -16.59 11.04 6.14
C GLU A 14 -15.61 12.13 6.60
N GLN A 15 -16.04 12.99 7.54
CA GLN A 15 -15.18 14.02 8.12
C GLN A 15 -14.00 13.41 8.90
N GLN A 16 -14.24 12.32 9.65
CA GLN A 16 -13.19 11.65 10.42
C GLN A 16 -12.31 10.75 9.55
N ALA A 17 -12.84 10.18 8.46
CA ALA A 17 -12.09 9.33 7.53
C ALA A 17 -11.16 10.13 6.59
N GLY A 18 -11.54 11.35 6.21
CA GLY A 18 -10.81 12.20 5.26
C GLY A 18 -9.31 12.35 5.55
N PRO A 19 -8.89 12.71 6.78
CA PRO A 19 -7.48 12.77 7.19
C PRO A 19 -6.70 11.48 6.94
N TRP A 20 -7.31 10.31 7.22
CA TRP A 20 -6.67 9.00 7.05
C TRP A 20 -6.55 8.59 5.58
N ILE A 21 -7.54 8.96 4.76
CA ILE A 21 -7.51 8.75 3.30
C ILE A 21 -6.40 9.61 2.68
N ALA A 22 -6.30 10.88 3.06
CA ALA A 22 -5.23 11.79 2.63
C ALA A 22 -3.85 11.27 3.04
N LEU A 23 -3.68 10.87 4.30
CA LEU A 23 -2.46 10.26 4.82
C LEU A 23 -2.05 9.05 3.97
N THR A 24 -2.97 8.12 3.74
CA THR A 24 -2.71 6.89 2.96
C THR A 24 -2.25 7.22 1.54
N ARG A 25 -2.92 8.19 0.88
CA ARG A 25 -2.57 8.63 -0.48
C ARG A 25 -1.17 9.24 -0.54
N VAL A 26 -0.84 10.14 0.39
CA VAL A 26 0.49 10.77 0.44
C VAL A 26 1.56 9.74 0.76
N PHE A 27 1.28 8.82 1.70
CA PHE A 27 2.22 7.78 2.08
C PHE A 27 2.59 6.88 0.90
N VAL A 28 1.61 6.37 0.17
CA VAL A 28 1.87 5.51 -1.01
C VAL A 28 2.57 6.26 -2.13
N GLY A 29 2.24 7.54 -2.35
CA GLY A 29 2.91 8.38 -3.32
C GLY A 29 4.39 8.61 -2.98
N LEU A 30 4.69 8.91 -1.71
CA LEU A 30 6.07 9.08 -1.24
C LEU A 30 6.88 7.78 -1.35
N LEU A 31 6.28 6.62 -1.02
CA LEU A 31 6.95 5.33 -1.17
C LEU A 31 7.23 4.99 -2.64
N LEU A 32 6.32 5.32 -3.57
CA LEU A 32 6.59 5.13 -5.01
C LEU A 32 7.77 5.97 -5.49
N LEU A 33 7.87 7.21 -5.02
CA LEU A 33 8.98 8.10 -5.34
C LEU A 33 10.28 7.63 -4.68
N TYR A 34 10.23 7.17 -3.44
CA TYR A 34 11.36 6.51 -2.79
C TYR A 34 11.87 5.33 -3.63
N GLU A 35 10.98 4.44 -4.07
CA GLU A 35 11.33 3.31 -4.92
C GLU A 35 11.83 3.73 -6.31
N ALA A 36 11.50 4.93 -6.80
CA ALA A 36 11.98 5.42 -8.08
C ALA A 36 13.41 5.99 -8.00
N VAL A 37 13.79 6.51 -6.82
CA VAL A 37 15.04 7.25 -6.61
C VAL A 37 16.10 6.38 -5.94
N VAL A 38 15.79 5.71 -4.82
CA VAL A 38 16.77 5.00 -3.99
C VAL A 38 16.35 3.59 -3.57
N GLY A 39 15.08 3.23 -3.70
CA GLY A 39 14.62 1.89 -3.33
C GLY A 39 15.18 0.79 -4.23
N GLY A 40 14.73 -0.44 -4.00
CA GLY A 40 15.21 -1.62 -4.69
C GLY A 40 14.92 -1.60 -6.18
N TRP A 41 13.95 -0.79 -6.59
CA TRP A 41 13.50 -0.65 -7.96
C TRP A 41 13.81 0.72 -8.56
N TRP A 42 14.87 1.34 -8.06
CA TRP A 42 15.29 2.65 -8.50
C TRP A 42 15.53 2.68 -10.01
N LYS A 43 15.15 3.82 -10.61
CA LYS A 43 15.25 4.08 -12.05
C LYS A 43 15.89 5.42 -12.31
N VAL A 44 15.47 6.43 -11.55
CA VAL A 44 15.93 7.83 -11.68
C VAL A 44 17.23 8.07 -10.91
N GLY A 45 17.43 7.34 -9.81
CA GLY A 45 18.61 7.52 -8.97
C GLY A 45 18.65 8.85 -8.22
N THR A 46 19.77 9.10 -7.56
CA THR A 46 20.07 10.33 -6.82
C THR A 46 21.03 11.22 -7.61
N ILE A 47 21.32 12.41 -7.08
CA ILE A 47 22.34 13.31 -7.63
C ILE A 47 23.72 12.63 -7.67
N SER A 48 24.04 11.80 -6.67
CA SER A 48 25.34 11.12 -6.57
C SER A 48 25.41 9.84 -7.40
N SER A 49 24.34 9.06 -7.46
CA SER A 49 24.33 7.79 -8.21
C SER A 49 24.09 7.98 -9.71
N GLY A 50 23.44 9.07 -10.11
CA GLY A 50 22.89 9.22 -11.46
C GLY A 50 21.74 8.23 -11.73
N PRO A 51 21.13 8.28 -12.93
CA PRO A 51 20.05 7.38 -13.33
C PRO A 51 20.53 5.95 -13.55
N ASN A 52 19.62 4.98 -13.37
CA ASN A 52 19.95 3.57 -13.58
C ASN A 52 20.18 3.32 -15.07
N PRO A 53 21.38 2.84 -15.48
CA PRO A 53 21.70 2.60 -16.88
C PRO A 53 20.73 1.65 -17.58
N GLU A 54 20.27 0.62 -16.88
CA GLU A 54 19.35 -0.40 -17.41
C GLU A 54 17.92 0.11 -17.61
N TRP A 55 17.57 1.25 -17.01
CA TRP A 55 16.22 1.85 -17.11
C TRP A 55 16.18 3.10 -17.99
N LEU A 56 17.12 4.02 -17.79
CA LEU A 56 17.13 5.34 -18.42
C LEU A 56 18.45 5.66 -19.16
N GLY A 57 19.44 4.77 -19.16
CA GLY A 57 20.74 4.99 -19.79
C GLY A 57 20.91 4.22 -21.10
N ASP A 58 22.17 3.97 -21.44
CA ASP A 58 22.56 3.34 -22.71
C ASP A 58 22.06 1.89 -22.84
N GLU A 59 21.74 1.26 -21.71
CA GLU A 59 21.21 -0.11 -21.61
C GLU A 59 19.71 -0.15 -21.32
N ALA A 60 18.98 0.94 -21.61
CA ALA A 60 17.55 1.05 -21.31
C ALA A 60 16.76 -0.15 -21.86
N GLY A 61 16.09 -0.86 -20.95
CA GLY A 61 15.33 -2.07 -21.26
C GLY A 61 16.01 -3.36 -20.82
N ALA A 62 17.30 -3.37 -20.48
CA ALA A 62 18.01 -4.56 -20.01
C ALA A 62 17.37 -5.18 -18.75
N ALA A 63 16.96 -4.34 -17.79
CA ALA A 63 16.22 -4.78 -16.60
C ALA A 63 14.88 -5.45 -16.94
N ILE A 64 14.20 -4.97 -17.99
CA ILE A 64 12.92 -5.53 -18.45
C ILE A 64 13.15 -6.86 -19.15
N VAL A 65 14.13 -6.95 -20.04
CA VAL A 65 14.46 -8.18 -20.76
C VAL A 65 14.84 -9.27 -19.77
N SER A 66 15.79 -9.01 -18.87
CA SER A 66 16.23 -9.98 -17.86
C SER A 66 15.09 -10.45 -16.95
N THR A 67 14.24 -9.53 -16.49
CA THR A 67 13.08 -9.88 -15.66
C THR A 67 12.03 -10.69 -16.45
N ALA A 68 11.81 -10.36 -17.71
CA ALA A 68 10.87 -11.07 -18.58
C ALA A 68 11.35 -12.49 -18.90
N GLU A 69 12.62 -12.65 -19.27
CA GLU A 69 13.25 -13.94 -19.52
C GLU A 69 13.22 -14.83 -18.27
N GLN A 70 13.56 -14.27 -17.10
CA GLN A 70 13.43 -14.99 -15.83
C GLN A 70 12.00 -15.47 -15.57
N ALA A 71 11.00 -14.64 -15.83
CA ALA A 71 9.59 -15.02 -15.62
C ALA A 71 9.15 -16.14 -16.58
N ILE A 72 9.64 -16.13 -17.82
CA ILE A 72 9.38 -17.18 -18.81
C ILE A 72 10.05 -18.50 -18.37
N GLU A 73 11.33 -18.44 -17.98
CA GLU A 73 12.09 -19.60 -17.51
C GLU A 73 11.46 -20.23 -16.26
N GLN A 74 10.95 -19.41 -15.35
CA GLN A 74 10.24 -19.84 -14.13
C GLN A 74 8.81 -20.34 -14.39
N GLY A 75 8.38 -20.47 -15.64
CA GLY A 75 7.08 -21.04 -15.99
C GLY A 75 5.91 -20.12 -15.64
N THR A 76 5.99 -18.82 -15.95
CA THR A 76 4.84 -17.91 -15.86
C THR A 76 3.68 -18.35 -16.78
N TYR A 77 2.52 -17.72 -16.63
CA TYR A 77 1.31 -18.05 -17.37
C TYR A 77 1.54 -17.98 -18.90
N GLY A 78 1.12 -19.01 -19.64
CA GLY A 78 1.40 -19.10 -21.09
C GLY A 78 0.96 -17.88 -21.91
N TRP A 79 -0.21 -17.31 -21.63
CA TRP A 79 -0.66 -16.07 -22.29
C TRP A 79 0.23 -14.86 -21.95
N TYR A 80 0.81 -14.84 -20.75
CA TYR A 80 1.71 -13.79 -20.32
C TYR A 80 3.09 -13.98 -20.92
N ALA A 81 3.61 -15.20 -21.00
CA ALA A 81 4.83 -15.52 -21.73
C ALA A 81 4.74 -15.06 -23.20
N THR A 82 3.63 -15.34 -23.88
CA THR A 82 3.39 -14.84 -25.25
C THR A 82 3.39 -13.31 -25.32
N LEU A 83 2.78 -12.62 -24.34
CA LEU A 83 2.83 -11.15 -24.28
C LEU A 83 4.26 -10.64 -24.09
N LEU A 84 5.05 -11.30 -23.24
CA LEU A 84 6.45 -10.93 -23.00
C LEU A 84 7.29 -11.07 -24.27
N GLU A 85 7.22 -12.23 -24.92
CA GLU A 85 7.99 -12.55 -26.13
C GLU A 85 7.58 -11.68 -27.34
N ALA A 86 6.27 -11.46 -27.54
CA ALA A 86 5.78 -10.80 -28.75
C ALA A 86 5.70 -9.26 -28.62
N VAL A 87 5.56 -8.73 -27.41
CA VAL A 87 5.25 -7.30 -27.20
C VAL A 87 6.22 -6.61 -26.25
N VAL A 88 6.67 -7.27 -25.18
CA VAL A 88 7.51 -6.60 -24.17
C VAL A 88 8.99 -6.62 -24.55
N ILE A 89 9.56 -7.80 -24.75
CA ILE A 89 10.99 -7.97 -25.08
C ILE A 89 11.39 -7.21 -26.35
N PRO A 90 10.62 -7.26 -27.47
CA PRO A 90 11.00 -6.56 -28.70
C PRO A 90 11.05 -5.03 -28.58
N TYR A 91 10.33 -4.47 -27.60
CA TYR A 91 10.22 -3.03 -27.37
C TYR A 91 10.66 -2.63 -25.96
N ALA A 92 11.56 -3.39 -25.34
CA ALA A 92 11.97 -3.18 -23.95
C ALA A 92 12.42 -1.75 -23.61
N PRO A 93 13.15 -1.00 -24.45
CA PRO A 93 13.50 0.39 -24.15
C PRO A 93 12.29 1.33 -24.02
N LEU A 94 11.25 1.12 -24.85
CA LEU A 94 9.99 1.86 -24.78
C LEU A 94 9.28 1.55 -23.47
N TRP A 95 9.14 0.26 -23.13
CA TRP A 95 8.50 -0.15 -21.88
C TRP A 95 9.26 0.34 -20.66
N SER A 96 10.58 0.42 -20.72
CA SER A 96 11.42 0.96 -19.65
C SER A 96 11.11 2.43 -19.39
N SER A 97 11.04 3.21 -20.46
CA SER A 97 10.70 4.64 -20.41
C SER A 97 9.27 4.85 -19.87
N LEU A 98 8.31 4.08 -20.37
CA LEU A 98 6.91 4.15 -19.94
C LEU A 98 6.72 3.73 -18.48
N ALA A 99 7.39 2.67 -18.04
CA ALA A 99 7.35 2.20 -16.65
C ALA A 99 7.96 3.23 -15.70
N THR A 100 9.07 3.85 -16.09
CA THR A 100 9.70 4.92 -15.31
C THR A 100 8.78 6.15 -15.21
N LEU A 101 8.23 6.59 -16.34
CA LEU A 101 7.29 7.71 -16.38
C LEU A 101 6.04 7.41 -15.54
N ALA A 102 5.46 6.21 -15.67
CA ALA A 102 4.28 5.80 -14.92
C ALA A 102 4.53 5.83 -13.40
N GLN A 103 5.65 5.29 -12.93
CA GLN A 103 6.00 5.27 -11.51
C GLN A 103 6.18 6.69 -10.95
N VAL A 104 6.99 7.52 -11.64
CA VAL A 104 7.29 8.90 -11.18
C VAL A 104 6.04 9.79 -11.24
N ALA A 105 5.32 9.77 -12.36
CA ALA A 105 4.12 10.59 -12.55
C ALA A 105 3.02 10.19 -11.56
N ALA A 106 2.77 8.88 -11.37
CA ALA A 106 1.79 8.42 -10.38
C ALA A 106 2.20 8.80 -8.96
N GLY A 107 3.48 8.64 -8.60
CA GLY A 107 4.01 9.05 -7.30
C GLY A 107 3.78 10.54 -7.01
N ILE A 108 4.19 11.42 -7.93
CA ILE A 108 4.00 12.88 -7.81
C ILE A 108 2.52 13.23 -7.71
N ALA A 109 1.70 12.68 -8.61
CA ALA A 109 0.27 12.96 -8.66
C ALA A 109 -0.46 12.51 -7.38
N LEU A 110 -0.09 11.37 -6.79
CA LEU A 110 -0.65 10.90 -5.53
C LEU A 110 -0.21 11.77 -4.34
N VAL A 111 1.05 12.21 -4.29
CA VAL A 111 1.51 13.14 -3.23
C VAL A 111 0.76 14.46 -3.31
N LEU A 112 0.71 15.08 -4.49
CA LEU A 112 0.04 16.36 -4.70
C LEU A 112 -1.49 16.25 -4.62
N GLY A 113 -2.05 15.05 -4.78
CA GLY A 113 -3.48 14.84 -4.94
C GLY A 113 -3.99 15.49 -6.23
N LEU A 114 -3.29 15.30 -7.35
CA LEU A 114 -3.64 15.87 -8.65
C LEU A 114 -4.06 14.75 -9.60
N TRP A 115 -5.30 14.79 -10.09
CA TRP A 115 -5.88 13.74 -10.93
C TRP A 115 -5.66 12.36 -10.31
N THR A 116 -6.02 12.26 -9.03
CA THR A 116 -5.72 11.11 -8.18
C THR A 116 -6.23 9.80 -8.77
N ARG A 117 -7.39 9.81 -9.43
CA ARG A 117 -7.95 8.57 -10.01
C ARG A 117 -7.24 8.13 -11.29
N PRO A 118 -6.98 9.01 -12.29
CA PRO A 118 -6.07 8.69 -13.38
C PRO A 118 -4.70 8.20 -12.90
N ALA A 119 -4.09 8.89 -11.92
CA ALA A 119 -2.80 8.49 -11.35
C ALA A 119 -2.86 7.10 -10.72
N ALA A 120 -3.93 6.80 -9.98
CA ALA A 120 -4.12 5.49 -9.39
C ALA A 120 -4.37 4.40 -10.43
N ILE A 121 -5.09 4.68 -11.54
CA ILE A 121 -5.23 3.75 -12.67
C ILE A 121 -3.86 3.44 -13.27
N ILE A 122 -3.04 4.46 -13.53
CA ILE A 122 -1.68 4.29 -14.05
C ILE A 122 -0.85 3.45 -13.06
N GLY A 123 -0.92 3.73 -11.76
CA GLY A 123 -0.25 2.95 -10.73
C GLY A 123 -0.70 1.48 -10.69
N LEU A 124 -1.99 1.20 -10.80
CA LEU A 124 -2.51 -0.17 -10.85
C LEU A 124 -2.06 -0.91 -12.12
N LEU A 125 -2.09 -0.23 -13.27
CA LEU A 125 -1.59 -0.76 -14.54
C LEU A 125 -0.08 -1.00 -14.50
N TYR A 126 0.67 -0.19 -13.77
CA TYR A 126 2.10 -0.38 -13.54
C TYR A 126 2.35 -1.67 -12.75
N PHE A 127 1.60 -1.94 -11.67
CA PHE A 127 1.85 -3.13 -10.86
C PHE A 127 1.35 -4.42 -11.48
N LEU A 128 0.31 -4.40 -12.32
CA LEU A 128 -0.27 -5.59 -12.94
C LEU A 128 0.75 -6.50 -13.68
N PRO A 129 1.63 -6.00 -14.57
CA PRO A 129 2.68 -6.82 -15.16
C PRO A 129 3.72 -7.23 -14.10
N VAL A 130 4.02 -6.36 -13.13
CA VAL A 130 5.02 -6.65 -12.09
C VAL A 130 4.61 -7.81 -11.17
N PHE A 131 3.30 -8.03 -10.97
CA PHE A 131 2.80 -9.27 -10.37
C PHE A 131 3.27 -10.50 -11.14
N HIS A 132 3.08 -10.49 -12.45
CA HIS A 132 3.33 -11.64 -13.32
C HIS A 132 4.82 -11.90 -13.59
N PHE A 133 5.69 -10.94 -13.27
CA PHE A 133 7.13 -11.14 -13.13
C PHE A 133 7.54 -11.92 -11.87
N GLY A 134 6.59 -12.38 -11.04
CA GLY A 134 6.91 -13.10 -9.81
C GLY A 134 7.17 -12.20 -8.60
N THR A 135 6.86 -10.91 -8.70
CA THR A 135 7.06 -10.00 -7.57
C THR A 135 5.88 -10.05 -6.60
N ILE A 136 6.07 -10.81 -5.52
CA ILE A 136 5.03 -11.22 -4.58
C ILE A 136 5.02 -10.48 -3.23
N ARG A 137 5.91 -9.49 -3.01
CA ARG A 137 5.96 -8.65 -1.79
C ARG A 137 5.55 -7.22 -2.08
N THR A 138 6.27 -6.54 -2.96
CA THR A 138 6.08 -5.11 -3.26
C THR A 138 4.80 -4.85 -4.04
N SER A 139 4.53 -5.59 -5.13
CA SER A 139 3.38 -5.31 -6.01
C SER A 139 2.01 -5.39 -5.31
N PRO A 140 1.71 -6.45 -4.53
CA PRO A 140 0.47 -6.54 -3.75
C PRO A 140 0.26 -5.37 -2.80
N LEU A 141 1.34 -4.98 -2.10
CA LEU A 141 1.26 -4.00 -1.02
C LEU A 141 1.22 -2.56 -1.50
N PHE A 142 1.68 -2.28 -2.73
CA PHE A 142 1.42 -1.00 -3.39
C PHE A 142 0.06 -0.97 -4.08
N ALA A 143 -0.34 -2.04 -4.76
CA ALA A 143 -1.60 -2.05 -5.52
C ALA A 143 -2.82 -1.82 -4.63
N VAL A 144 -2.82 -2.37 -3.41
CA VAL A 144 -3.93 -2.23 -2.45
C VAL A 144 -4.21 -0.79 -2.02
N PRO A 145 -3.24 -0.04 -1.46
CA PRO A 145 -3.47 1.36 -1.09
C PRO A 145 -3.70 2.26 -2.31
N ILE A 146 -3.13 1.95 -3.48
CA ILE A 146 -3.45 2.68 -4.73
C ILE A 146 -4.90 2.43 -5.15
N ALA A 147 -5.37 1.19 -5.11
CA ALA A 147 -6.76 0.84 -5.38
C ALA A 147 -7.71 1.54 -4.38
N PHE A 148 -7.32 1.61 -3.11
CA PHE A 148 -8.08 2.37 -2.13
C PHE A 148 -8.12 3.87 -2.43
N ALA A 149 -6.99 4.47 -2.80
CA ALA A 149 -6.94 5.88 -3.20
C ALA A 149 -7.82 6.17 -4.43
N PHE A 150 -7.88 5.24 -5.39
CA PHE A 150 -8.80 5.29 -6.53
C PHE A 150 -10.26 5.23 -6.09
N VAL A 151 -10.63 4.23 -5.28
CA VAL A 151 -12.01 3.98 -4.84
C VAL A 151 -12.53 5.10 -3.94
N ALA A 152 -11.70 5.59 -3.01
CA ALA A 152 -12.02 6.67 -2.12
C ALA A 152 -12.03 8.05 -2.80
N ASN A 153 -11.57 8.14 -4.06
CA ASN A 153 -11.27 9.39 -4.75
C ASN A 153 -10.44 10.33 -3.85
N ALA A 154 -9.30 9.82 -3.38
CA ALA A 154 -8.56 10.40 -2.26
C ALA A 154 -8.12 11.87 -2.47
N GLY A 155 -8.01 12.33 -3.72
CA GLY A 155 -7.74 13.74 -4.07
C GLY A 155 -8.80 14.73 -3.58
N ARG A 156 -10.04 14.28 -3.35
CA ARG A 156 -11.12 15.17 -2.90
C ARG A 156 -10.96 15.66 -1.46
N TYR A 157 -10.25 14.89 -0.63
CA TYR A 157 -10.08 15.20 0.79
C TYR A 157 -8.92 16.16 1.06
N SER A 158 -7.91 16.17 0.18
CA SER A 158 -6.74 17.05 0.33
C SER A 158 -6.00 17.19 -0.99
N GLY A 159 -5.16 18.21 -1.15
CA GLY A 159 -4.33 18.37 -2.35
C GLY A 159 -5.01 19.15 -3.47
N LEU A 160 -4.43 19.08 -4.67
CA LEU A 160 -4.82 19.93 -5.80
C LEU A 160 -6.23 19.62 -6.32
N ASP A 161 -6.67 18.36 -6.32
CA ASP A 161 -8.01 17.97 -6.75
C ASP A 161 -9.10 18.64 -5.88
N ALA A 162 -8.90 18.71 -4.56
CA ALA A 162 -9.83 19.39 -3.65
C ALA A 162 -9.97 20.89 -3.95
N ILE A 163 -8.89 21.54 -4.41
CA ILE A 163 -8.87 22.96 -4.78
C ILE A 163 -9.44 23.18 -6.18
N LEU A 164 -8.93 22.43 -7.16
CA LEU A 164 -9.24 22.58 -8.57
C LEU A 164 -10.70 22.24 -8.89
N THR A 165 -11.28 21.23 -8.23
CA THR A 165 -12.69 20.84 -8.45
C THR A 165 -13.68 21.92 -8.02
N ARG A 166 -13.30 22.86 -7.15
CA ARG A 166 -14.14 24.00 -6.73
C ARG A 166 -14.18 25.14 -7.76
N ARG A 167 -13.25 25.15 -8.72
CA ARG A 167 -13.22 26.17 -9.77
C ARG A 167 -14.41 26.01 -10.73
N SER A 168 -14.98 27.13 -11.15
CA SER A 168 -16.08 27.19 -12.14
C SER A 168 -15.60 27.21 -13.60
N ASP A 169 -14.31 27.45 -13.81
CA ASP A 169 -13.68 27.59 -15.12
C ASP A 169 -13.44 26.24 -15.84
N ALA A 170 -12.78 26.31 -17.01
CA ALA A 170 -12.45 25.14 -17.81
C ALA A 170 -11.55 24.14 -17.06
N ILE A 171 -10.64 24.62 -16.22
CA ILE A 171 -9.72 23.78 -15.42
C ILE A 171 -10.51 22.98 -14.39
N GLY A 172 -11.47 23.61 -13.70
CA GLY A 172 -12.35 22.91 -12.77
C GLY A 172 -13.21 21.84 -13.45
N ARG A 173 -13.75 22.14 -14.65
CA ARG A 173 -14.49 21.14 -15.45
C ARG A 173 -13.61 19.97 -15.88
N ALA A 174 -12.42 20.25 -16.40
CA ALA A 174 -11.47 19.22 -16.83
C ALA A 174 -11.05 18.31 -15.66
N THR A 175 -10.80 18.89 -14.48
CA THR A 175 -10.44 18.13 -13.28
C THR A 175 -11.59 17.24 -12.79
N ARG A 176 -12.84 17.73 -12.82
CA ARG A 176 -14.01 16.89 -12.49
C ARG A 176 -14.18 15.74 -13.48
N LEU A 177 -13.97 15.99 -14.78
CA LEU A 177 -14.05 14.96 -15.81
C LEU A 177 -12.94 13.91 -15.66
N ALA A 178 -11.69 14.34 -15.43
CA ALA A 178 -10.56 13.44 -15.22
C ALA A 178 -10.75 12.56 -13.97
N ASN A 179 -11.31 13.10 -12.89
CA ASN A 179 -11.62 12.32 -11.68
C ASN A 179 -12.99 11.59 -11.74
N ALA A 180 -13.70 11.67 -12.86
CA ALA A 180 -14.83 10.77 -13.14
C ALA A 180 -14.37 9.47 -13.82
N THR A 181 -13.13 9.41 -14.32
CA THR A 181 -12.57 8.24 -15.02
C THR A 181 -12.59 6.99 -14.13
N GLY A 182 -12.95 5.86 -14.75
CA GLY A 182 -13.00 4.56 -14.09
C GLY A 182 -14.23 4.33 -13.20
N VAL A 183 -15.14 5.30 -13.05
CA VAL A 183 -16.49 5.04 -12.50
C VAL A 183 -17.35 4.48 -13.60
N PHE A 184 -17.86 3.27 -13.41
CA PHE A 184 -18.92 2.73 -14.27
C PHE A 184 -20.23 2.62 -13.50
N PRO A 185 -21.39 2.61 -14.19
CA PRO A 185 -22.70 2.60 -13.54
C PRO A 185 -22.90 1.35 -12.67
N LYS A 186 -23.57 1.49 -11.52
CA LYS A 186 -23.80 0.40 -10.55
C LYS A 186 -24.47 -0.84 -11.14
N ARG A 187 -25.27 -0.69 -12.21
CA ARG A 187 -25.90 -1.81 -12.94
C ARG A 187 -24.90 -2.85 -13.47
N TRP A 188 -23.65 -2.46 -13.69
CA TRP A 188 -22.59 -3.37 -14.17
C TRP A 188 -21.88 -4.11 -13.04
N TYR A 189 -22.08 -3.73 -11.77
CA TYR A 189 -21.35 -4.30 -10.64
C TYR A 189 -21.55 -5.81 -10.49
N PRO A 190 -22.76 -6.39 -10.67
CA PRO A 190 -22.93 -7.83 -10.62
C PRO A 190 -22.14 -8.57 -11.71
N GLY A 191 -22.14 -8.04 -12.95
CA GLY A 191 -21.37 -8.62 -14.05
C GLY A 191 -19.87 -8.53 -13.82
N ALA A 192 -19.39 -7.37 -13.36
CA ALA A 192 -17.97 -7.18 -13.01
C ALA A 192 -17.54 -8.07 -11.84
N ALA A 193 -18.39 -8.23 -10.81
CA ALA A 193 -18.12 -9.13 -9.70
C ALA A 193 -18.09 -10.60 -10.14
N ALA A 194 -18.97 -11.02 -11.04
CA ALA A 194 -18.95 -12.37 -11.60
C ALA A 194 -17.66 -12.62 -12.41
N ALA A 195 -17.25 -11.66 -13.24
CA ALA A 195 -16.00 -11.75 -14.01
C ALA A 195 -14.77 -11.83 -13.09
N LEU A 196 -14.70 -10.97 -12.06
CA LEU A 196 -13.61 -11.01 -11.07
C LEU A 196 -13.64 -12.30 -10.24
N GLY A 197 -14.81 -12.82 -9.92
CA GLY A 197 -14.95 -14.13 -9.27
C GLY A 197 -14.40 -15.27 -10.13
N ALA A 198 -14.70 -15.26 -11.44
CA ALA A 198 -14.14 -16.22 -12.38
C ALA A 198 -12.61 -16.10 -12.50
N ILE A 199 -12.08 -14.87 -12.55
CA ILE A 199 -10.63 -14.61 -12.52
C ILE A 199 -10.01 -15.14 -11.23
N ALA A 200 -10.67 -14.94 -10.09
CA ALA A 200 -10.18 -15.42 -8.79
C ALA A 200 -10.08 -16.95 -8.77
N VAL A 201 -11.10 -17.64 -9.26
CA VAL A 201 -11.12 -19.10 -9.39
C VAL A 201 -10.04 -19.59 -10.36
N TYR A 202 -9.88 -18.93 -11.51
CA TYR A 202 -8.83 -19.25 -12.47
C TYR A 202 -7.43 -19.22 -11.82
N TYR A 203 -7.09 -18.12 -11.15
CA TYR A 203 -5.78 -18.00 -10.51
C TYR A 203 -5.62 -18.98 -9.35
N TYR A 204 -6.65 -19.21 -8.54
CA TYR A 204 -6.60 -20.17 -7.45
C TYR A 204 -6.36 -21.60 -7.95
N LEU A 205 -7.06 -22.02 -9.02
CA LEU A 205 -6.89 -23.35 -9.61
C LEU A 205 -5.55 -23.49 -10.35
N SER A 206 -4.92 -22.39 -10.76
CA SER A 206 -3.60 -22.41 -11.38
C SER A 206 -2.45 -22.65 -10.39
N VAL A 207 -2.63 -22.33 -9.10
CA VAL A 207 -1.57 -22.44 -8.07
C VAL A 207 -0.89 -23.83 -8.04
N PRO A 208 -1.62 -24.96 -7.93
CA PRO A 208 -0.99 -26.28 -7.89
C PRO A 208 -0.34 -26.71 -9.22
N MET A 209 -0.57 -25.97 -10.31
CA MET A 209 0.02 -26.23 -11.62
C MET A 209 1.35 -25.49 -11.83
N MET A 210 1.67 -24.52 -10.96
CA MET A 210 2.91 -23.76 -11.06
C MET A 210 4.06 -24.55 -10.43
N GLU A 211 5.13 -24.78 -11.19
CA GLU A 211 6.32 -25.48 -10.70
C GLU A 211 7.11 -24.61 -9.72
N GLU A 212 7.23 -23.32 -10.03
CA GLU A 212 7.95 -22.37 -9.21
C GLU A 212 7.07 -21.78 -8.10
N THR A 213 7.55 -21.88 -6.85
CA THR A 213 6.83 -21.39 -5.66
C THR A 213 6.52 -19.90 -5.78
N ARG A 214 7.44 -19.12 -6.36
CA ARG A 214 7.25 -17.68 -6.57
C ARG A 214 6.03 -17.39 -7.45
N ILE A 215 5.88 -18.10 -8.56
CA ILE A 215 4.77 -17.92 -9.51
C ILE A 215 3.46 -18.46 -8.91
N ALA A 216 3.51 -19.59 -8.20
CA ALA A 216 2.37 -20.11 -7.44
C ALA A 216 1.79 -19.07 -6.48
N LEU A 217 2.67 -18.34 -5.76
CA LEU A 217 2.28 -17.26 -4.86
C LEU A 217 1.69 -16.05 -5.58
N VAL A 218 2.10 -15.74 -6.82
CA VAL A 218 1.44 -14.70 -7.64
C VAL A 218 -0.03 -15.07 -7.87
N GLY A 219 -0.30 -16.33 -8.26
CA GLY A 219 -1.66 -16.83 -8.46
C GLY A 219 -2.51 -16.69 -7.20
N LEU A 220 -1.96 -17.03 -6.04
CA LEU A 220 -2.65 -16.87 -4.76
C LEU A 220 -3.02 -15.40 -4.49
N GLU A 221 -2.10 -14.45 -4.72
CA GLU A 221 -2.35 -13.03 -4.51
C GLU A 221 -3.41 -12.47 -5.48
N LEU A 222 -3.32 -12.83 -6.76
CA LEU A 222 -4.30 -12.39 -7.76
C LEU A 222 -5.69 -12.98 -7.48
N ALA A 223 -5.75 -14.21 -6.98
CA ALA A 223 -7.00 -14.81 -6.53
C ALA A 223 -7.62 -14.04 -5.36
N VAL A 224 -6.82 -13.73 -4.33
CA VAL A 224 -7.29 -12.95 -3.17
C VAL A 224 -7.75 -11.55 -3.61
N PHE A 225 -7.00 -10.86 -4.47
CA PHE A 225 -7.39 -9.52 -4.94
C PHE A 225 -8.66 -9.51 -5.76
N ALA A 226 -8.77 -10.41 -6.73
CA ALA A 226 -9.96 -10.51 -7.55
C ALA A 226 -11.18 -10.90 -6.70
N GLY A 227 -11.02 -11.85 -5.77
CA GLY A 227 -12.09 -12.29 -4.86
C GLY A 227 -12.57 -11.19 -3.92
N LEU A 228 -11.66 -10.46 -3.26
CA LEU A 228 -12.02 -9.34 -2.39
C LEU A 228 -12.66 -8.19 -3.17
N THR A 229 -12.15 -7.89 -4.37
CA THR A 229 -12.75 -6.85 -5.22
C THR A 229 -14.17 -7.25 -5.67
N ALA A 230 -14.38 -8.52 -6.04
CA ALA A 230 -15.71 -9.04 -6.38
C ALA A 230 -16.68 -8.92 -5.19
N LEU A 231 -16.25 -9.32 -4.00
CA LEU A 231 -17.04 -9.18 -2.77
C LEU A 231 -17.39 -7.71 -2.50
N GLY A 232 -16.42 -6.81 -2.62
CA GLY A 232 -16.64 -5.37 -2.46
C GLY A 232 -17.70 -4.82 -3.42
N LEU A 233 -17.62 -5.16 -4.70
CA LEU A 233 -18.62 -4.75 -5.70
C LEU A 233 -20.02 -5.27 -5.37
N VAL A 234 -20.16 -6.52 -4.92
CA VAL A 234 -21.45 -7.08 -4.49
C VAL A 234 -22.02 -6.33 -3.29
N LEU A 235 -21.19 -5.99 -2.31
CA LEU A 235 -21.63 -5.24 -1.12
C LEU A 235 -22.09 -3.84 -1.48
N VAL A 236 -21.36 -3.13 -2.33
CA VAL A 236 -21.75 -1.79 -2.78
C VAL A 236 -23.02 -1.85 -3.64
N PHE A 237 -23.17 -2.87 -4.49
CA PHE A 237 -24.39 -3.10 -5.25
C PHE A 237 -25.61 -3.34 -4.33
N ARG A 238 -25.40 -4.00 -3.19
CA ARG A 238 -26.42 -4.21 -2.14
C ARG A 238 -26.67 -2.98 -1.25
N GLY A 239 -26.17 -1.81 -1.63
CA GLY A 239 -26.44 -0.55 -0.95
C GLY A 239 -25.48 -0.19 0.18
N ARG A 240 -24.36 -0.90 0.33
CA ARG A 240 -23.30 -0.51 1.29
C ARG A 240 -22.45 0.64 0.73
N GLU A 241 -21.92 1.46 1.63
CA GLU A 241 -21.05 2.57 1.25
C GLU A 241 -19.69 2.10 0.74
N THR A 242 -19.19 2.74 -0.30
CA THR A 242 -17.98 2.30 -1.01
C THR A 242 -16.72 2.36 -0.15
N ILE A 243 -16.51 3.42 0.63
CA ILE A 243 -15.26 3.63 1.39
C ILE A 243 -15.11 2.63 2.53
N PRO A 244 -16.10 2.44 3.43
CA PRO A 244 -15.96 1.43 4.48
C PRO A 244 -15.89 0.00 3.92
N VAL A 245 -16.58 -0.30 2.80
CA VAL A 245 -16.43 -1.60 2.11
C VAL A 245 -14.99 -1.80 1.62
N ALA A 246 -14.39 -0.79 0.97
CA ALA A 246 -13.01 -0.88 0.51
C ALA A 246 -12.03 -1.03 1.68
N ALA A 247 -12.24 -0.30 2.77
CA ALA A 247 -11.43 -0.44 3.99
C ALA A 247 -11.59 -1.83 4.62
N ASP A 248 -12.77 -2.44 4.58
CA ASP A 248 -12.99 -3.83 5.00
C ASP A 248 -12.23 -4.82 4.14
N MET A 249 -12.17 -4.62 2.82
CA MET A 249 -11.38 -5.48 1.94
C MET A 249 -9.88 -5.36 2.24
N ILE A 250 -9.39 -4.15 2.49
CA ILE A 250 -7.99 -3.94 2.92
C ILE A 250 -7.74 -4.62 4.26
N ARG A 251 -8.65 -4.48 5.23
CA ARG A 251 -8.53 -5.13 6.53
C ARG A 251 -8.39 -6.65 6.41
N ILE A 252 -9.24 -7.29 5.60
CA ILE A 252 -9.16 -8.74 5.33
C ILE A 252 -7.82 -9.08 4.66
N PHE A 253 -7.41 -8.31 3.66
CA PHE A 253 -6.13 -8.52 2.97
C PHE A 253 -4.92 -8.37 3.92
N VAL A 254 -4.91 -7.36 4.79
CA VAL A 254 -3.84 -7.16 5.79
C VAL A 254 -3.81 -8.32 6.77
N GLY A 255 -4.97 -8.76 7.27
CA GLY A 255 -5.06 -9.94 8.13
C GLY A 255 -4.52 -11.21 7.45
N TYR A 256 -4.94 -11.45 6.21
CA TYR A 256 -4.39 -12.50 5.35
C TYR A 256 -2.87 -12.36 5.21
N ARG A 257 -2.33 -11.16 5.01
CA ARG A 257 -0.89 -10.94 4.83
C ARG A 257 -0.06 -11.22 6.06
N PHE A 258 -0.52 -10.83 7.25
CA PHE A 258 0.16 -11.21 8.49
C PHE A 258 0.25 -12.74 8.64
N LEU A 259 -0.82 -13.47 8.30
CA LEU A 259 -0.85 -14.92 8.37
C LEU A 259 -0.02 -15.58 7.26
N HIS A 260 -0.07 -15.04 6.05
CA HIS A 260 0.72 -15.51 4.94
C HIS A 260 2.22 -15.41 5.23
N GLU A 261 2.67 -14.25 5.72
CA GLU A 261 4.09 -14.03 6.01
C GLU A 261 4.61 -14.85 7.19
N ILE A 262 3.74 -15.33 8.09
CA ILE A 262 4.19 -16.15 9.22
C ILE A 262 4.15 -17.65 8.95
N PHE A 263 3.17 -18.13 8.17
CA PHE A 263 2.95 -19.56 7.94
C PHE A 263 3.45 -20.06 6.60
N VAL A 264 3.49 -19.19 5.58
CA VAL A 264 3.90 -19.57 4.22
C VAL A 264 5.35 -19.19 3.96
N ARG A 265 5.84 -18.11 4.57
CA ARG A 265 7.21 -17.60 4.37
C ARG A 265 8.00 -17.59 5.68
N VAL A 266 8.41 -18.78 6.10
CA VAL A 266 9.09 -18.98 7.38
C VAL A 266 10.51 -18.41 7.38
N ASP A 267 11.13 -18.21 6.21
CA ASP A 267 12.51 -17.72 6.11
C ASP A 267 12.62 -16.23 6.53
N PRO A 268 13.42 -15.93 7.56
CA PRO A 268 13.58 -14.57 8.04
C PRO A 268 14.48 -13.77 7.08
N GLY A 269 14.33 -12.45 7.08
CA GLY A 269 15.23 -11.57 6.34
C GLY A 269 14.87 -10.10 6.49
N LEU A 270 15.80 -9.23 6.09
CA LEU A 270 15.62 -7.76 6.07
C LEU A 270 14.34 -7.32 5.34
N ASN A 271 13.95 -8.13 4.34
CA ASN A 271 12.82 -7.87 3.46
C ASN A 271 11.54 -8.62 3.87
N ALA A 272 11.51 -9.28 5.01
CA ALA A 272 10.40 -10.10 5.52
C ALA A 272 9.88 -9.54 6.87
N LEU A 273 8.87 -10.18 7.45
CA LEU A 273 8.49 -9.95 8.85
C LEU A 273 9.13 -11.04 9.71
N PRO A 274 9.60 -10.74 10.93
CA PRO A 274 10.06 -11.77 11.85
C PRO A 274 8.90 -12.66 12.28
N GLY A 275 9.17 -13.94 12.53
CA GLY A 275 8.12 -14.93 12.75
C GLY A 275 8.65 -16.25 13.30
N TRP A 276 8.04 -17.38 12.91
CA TRP A 276 8.36 -18.73 13.37
C TRP A 276 9.71 -19.30 12.88
N ALA A 277 10.62 -18.45 12.39
CA ALA A 277 11.98 -18.85 12.07
C ALA A 277 12.73 -19.38 13.31
N SER A 278 13.79 -20.16 13.10
CA SER A 278 14.63 -20.57 14.23
C SER A 278 15.27 -19.35 14.91
N ALA A 279 15.51 -19.46 16.22
CA ALA A 279 16.16 -18.39 16.99
C ALA A 279 17.51 -17.98 16.36
N ASP A 280 18.28 -18.95 15.87
CA ASP A 280 19.57 -18.71 15.21
C ASP A 280 19.41 -17.96 13.87
N ALA A 281 18.45 -18.35 13.04
CA ALA A 281 18.19 -17.67 11.76
C ALA A 281 17.69 -16.24 12.00
N GLN A 282 16.86 -16.04 13.02
CA GLN A 282 16.39 -14.71 13.40
C GLN A 282 17.52 -13.87 13.98
N ALA A 283 18.39 -14.44 14.82
CA ALA A 283 19.55 -13.77 15.38
C ALA A 283 20.48 -13.24 14.28
N ALA A 284 20.79 -14.06 13.27
CA ALA A 284 21.62 -13.65 12.14
C ALA A 284 21.05 -12.42 11.40
N VAL A 285 19.73 -12.32 11.25
CA VAL A 285 19.09 -11.13 10.66
C VAL A 285 19.28 -9.91 11.57
N PHE A 286 19.07 -10.04 12.88
CA PHE A 286 19.26 -8.93 13.81
C PHE A 286 20.72 -8.49 13.94
N GLU A 287 21.69 -9.42 13.86
CA GLU A 287 23.12 -9.11 13.81
C GLU A 287 23.47 -8.32 12.55
N ALA A 288 22.98 -8.76 11.38
CA ALA A 288 23.18 -8.04 10.13
C ALA A 288 22.57 -6.63 10.18
N ILE A 289 21.39 -6.49 10.80
CA ILE A 289 20.78 -5.17 11.00
C ILE A 289 21.63 -4.32 11.95
N ALA A 290 22.03 -4.85 13.11
CA ALA A 290 22.80 -4.10 14.10
C ALA A 290 24.10 -3.53 13.52
N ALA A 291 24.75 -4.30 12.63
CA ALA A 291 25.98 -3.90 11.96
C ALA A 291 25.82 -2.68 11.03
N THR A 292 24.63 -2.46 10.47
CA THR A 292 24.37 -1.38 9.49
C THR A 292 23.27 -0.40 9.95
N HIS A 293 22.90 -0.46 11.24
CA HIS A 293 21.96 0.47 11.85
C HIS A 293 22.67 1.67 12.49
N VAL A 294 21.92 2.76 12.70
CA VAL A 294 22.39 3.88 13.53
C VAL A 294 22.66 3.45 14.98
N THR A 295 23.72 4.01 15.58
CA THR A 295 24.25 3.59 16.89
C THR A 295 23.21 3.42 17.99
N PRO A 296 22.25 4.34 18.22
CA PRO A 296 21.29 4.17 19.31
C PRO A 296 20.43 2.91 19.18
N VAL A 297 20.07 2.53 17.96
CA VAL A 297 19.24 1.35 17.70
C VAL A 297 20.10 0.09 17.67
N SER A 298 21.31 0.16 17.12
CA SER A 298 22.27 -0.95 17.15
C SER A 298 22.53 -1.41 18.60
N VAL A 299 22.75 -0.47 19.52
CA VAL A 299 22.88 -0.76 20.96
C VAL A 299 21.63 -1.45 21.52
N VAL A 300 20.43 -1.01 21.15
CA VAL A 300 19.17 -1.66 21.57
C VAL A 300 19.10 -3.09 21.06
N ILE A 301 19.49 -3.34 19.81
CA ILE A 301 19.49 -4.69 19.23
C ILE A 301 20.48 -5.58 19.98
N GLU A 302 21.71 -5.13 20.16
CA GLU A 302 22.79 -5.90 20.79
C GLU A 302 22.53 -6.19 22.28
N THR A 303 21.90 -5.26 23.00
CA THR A 303 21.70 -5.39 24.46
C THR A 303 20.35 -5.96 24.86
N LEU A 304 19.29 -5.76 24.07
CA LEU A 304 17.92 -6.16 24.42
C LEU A 304 17.34 -7.22 23.49
N MET A 305 17.66 -7.19 22.19
CA MET A 305 17.08 -8.13 21.22
C MET A 305 17.87 -9.44 21.16
N LEU A 306 19.16 -9.37 20.82
CA LEU A 306 20.00 -10.56 20.59
C LEU A 306 20.09 -11.48 21.81
N PRO A 307 20.33 -10.99 23.05
CA PRO A 307 20.45 -11.87 24.22
C PRO A 307 19.16 -12.61 24.57
N ALA A 308 18.00 -12.08 24.14
CA ALA A 308 16.68 -12.64 24.40
C ALA A 308 15.96 -13.06 23.11
N ILE A 309 16.69 -13.36 22.03
CA ILE A 309 16.11 -13.55 20.70
C ILE A 309 15.06 -14.67 20.66
N GLY A 310 15.25 -15.75 21.43
CA GLY A 310 14.27 -16.83 21.55
C GLY A 310 12.93 -16.36 22.12
N VAL A 311 12.93 -15.40 23.05
CA VAL A 311 11.70 -14.78 23.57
C VAL A 311 11.07 -13.89 22.49
N TRP A 312 11.87 -13.08 21.80
CA TRP A 312 11.38 -12.16 20.77
C TRP A 312 10.77 -12.88 19.58
N VAL A 313 11.35 -13.99 19.13
CA VAL A 313 10.75 -14.86 18.08
C VAL A 313 9.32 -15.26 18.44
N VAL A 314 9.10 -15.70 19.68
CA VAL A 314 7.75 -16.08 20.16
C VAL A 314 6.84 -14.86 20.24
N VAL A 315 7.33 -13.72 20.73
CA VAL A 315 6.55 -12.47 20.80
C VAL A 315 6.11 -12.01 19.41
N PHE A 316 7.03 -11.95 18.45
CA PHE A 316 6.73 -11.59 17.06
C PHE A 316 5.69 -12.53 16.47
N ALA A 317 5.86 -13.84 16.69
CA ALA A 317 4.95 -14.84 16.18
C ALA A 317 3.53 -14.73 16.76
N ILE A 318 3.41 -14.51 18.07
CA ILE A 318 2.12 -14.33 18.74
C ILE A 318 1.44 -13.05 18.25
N VAL A 319 2.15 -11.92 18.24
CA VAL A 319 1.58 -10.62 17.83
C VAL A 319 1.11 -10.67 16.38
N GLN A 320 1.92 -11.23 15.49
CA GLN A 320 1.59 -11.35 14.07
C GLN A 320 0.42 -12.31 13.83
N THR A 321 0.40 -13.48 14.48
CA THR A 321 -0.70 -14.46 14.33
C THR A 321 -2.01 -13.91 14.90
N ALA A 322 -1.98 -13.39 16.13
CA ALA A 322 -3.17 -12.89 16.81
C ALA A 322 -3.78 -11.70 16.06
N THR A 323 -2.93 -10.76 15.64
CA THR A 323 -3.38 -9.61 14.86
C THR A 323 -3.87 -10.02 13.48
N GLY A 324 -3.18 -10.95 12.80
CA GLY A 324 -3.59 -11.49 11.51
C GLY A 324 -4.97 -12.13 11.56
N LEU A 325 -5.23 -13.01 12.52
CA LEU A 325 -6.55 -13.63 12.73
C LEU A 325 -7.62 -12.59 13.07
N ALA A 326 -7.34 -11.69 14.02
CA ALA A 326 -8.27 -10.66 14.45
C ALA A 326 -8.65 -9.72 13.31
N LEU A 327 -7.68 -9.28 12.50
CA LEU A 327 -7.93 -8.46 11.32
C LEU A 327 -8.60 -9.24 10.20
N LEU A 328 -8.35 -10.54 10.03
CA LEU A 328 -9.01 -11.33 8.99
C LEU A 328 -10.52 -11.40 9.24
N VAL A 329 -10.94 -11.76 10.46
CA VAL A 329 -12.36 -11.89 10.83
C VAL A 329 -13.01 -10.58 11.25
N GLY A 330 -12.21 -9.55 11.55
CA GLY A 330 -12.69 -8.25 12.00
C GLY A 330 -13.17 -8.28 13.45
N TRP A 331 -12.39 -8.91 14.33
CA TRP A 331 -12.64 -8.94 15.77
C TRP A 331 -11.82 -7.87 16.47
N ARG A 332 -12.49 -6.93 17.15
CA ARG A 332 -11.84 -5.77 17.79
C ARG A 332 -10.90 -5.07 16.81
N THR A 333 -11.39 -4.82 15.61
CA THR A 333 -10.68 -4.33 14.44
C THR A 333 -9.78 -3.13 14.75
N ARG A 334 -10.30 -2.14 15.49
CA ARG A 334 -9.53 -0.95 15.86
C ARG A 334 -8.36 -1.26 16.79
N LEU A 335 -8.56 -2.13 17.78
CA LEU A 335 -7.49 -2.55 18.69
C LEU A 335 -6.45 -3.37 17.94
N ALA A 336 -6.88 -4.39 17.18
CA ALA A 336 -5.99 -5.23 16.40
C ALA A 336 -5.19 -4.40 15.38
N GLY A 337 -5.85 -3.48 14.67
CA GLY A 337 -5.20 -2.57 13.74
C GLY A 337 -4.20 -1.65 14.43
N ALA A 338 -4.53 -1.09 15.60
CA ALA A 338 -3.59 -0.26 16.36
C ALA A 338 -2.36 -1.06 16.84
N VAL A 339 -2.55 -2.30 17.28
CA VAL A 339 -1.46 -3.21 17.64
C VAL A 339 -0.58 -3.50 16.42
N ALA A 340 -1.16 -3.78 15.25
CA ALA A 340 -0.38 -3.97 14.03
C ALA A 340 0.35 -2.70 13.58
N VAL A 341 -0.26 -1.52 13.66
CA VAL A 341 0.43 -0.25 13.36
C VAL A 341 1.64 -0.08 14.29
N GLY A 342 1.46 -0.26 15.59
CA GLY A 342 2.56 -0.17 16.56
C GLY A 342 3.66 -1.21 16.32
N TYR A 343 3.26 -2.45 16.03
CA TYR A 343 4.18 -3.53 15.70
C TYR A 343 5.02 -3.21 14.46
N LEU A 344 4.38 -2.79 13.37
CA LEU A 344 5.09 -2.46 12.12
C LEU A 344 5.98 -1.24 12.30
N LEU A 345 5.55 -0.20 13.02
CA LEU A 345 6.42 0.96 13.32
C LEU A 345 7.64 0.54 14.16
N GLY A 346 7.45 -0.36 15.12
CA GLY A 346 8.55 -0.95 15.89
C GLY A 346 9.53 -1.70 15.00
N LEU A 347 9.04 -2.54 14.09
CA LEU A 347 9.87 -3.27 13.13
C LEU A 347 10.62 -2.35 12.17
N ILE A 348 9.97 -1.31 11.65
CA ILE A 348 10.64 -0.30 10.80
C ILE A 348 11.77 0.37 11.58
N SER A 349 11.51 0.73 12.83
CA SER A 349 12.50 1.36 13.71
C SER A 349 13.68 0.44 14.03
N LEU A 350 13.43 -0.88 14.04
CA LEU A 350 14.45 -1.92 14.23
C LEU A 350 15.17 -2.30 12.93
N GLY A 351 14.84 -1.73 11.77
CA GLY A 351 15.53 -1.98 10.50
C GLY A 351 14.82 -2.91 9.51
N PHE A 352 13.58 -3.32 9.76
CA PHE A 352 12.77 -4.06 8.77
C PHE A 352 12.16 -3.07 7.75
N VAL A 353 12.95 -2.68 6.76
CA VAL A 353 12.69 -1.51 5.93
C VAL A 353 11.92 -1.74 4.63
N ARG A 354 11.57 -2.99 4.30
CA ARG A 354 10.86 -3.29 3.04
C ARG A 354 9.41 -3.68 3.27
N LEU A 355 9.17 -4.83 3.90
CA LEU A 355 7.82 -5.36 4.02
C LEU A 355 6.97 -4.60 5.05
N ALA A 356 7.57 -4.16 6.15
CA ALA A 356 6.83 -3.48 7.22
C ALA A 356 6.27 -2.11 6.79
N PRO A 357 7.02 -1.19 6.12
CA PRO A 357 6.45 0.06 5.60
C PRO A 357 5.34 -0.17 4.57
N LEU A 358 5.50 -1.19 3.73
CA LEU A 358 4.53 -1.52 2.69
C LEU A 358 3.21 -2.03 3.28
N LEU A 359 3.28 -2.88 4.30
CA LEU A 359 2.09 -3.38 5.00
C LEU A 359 1.46 -2.32 5.92
N LEU A 360 2.24 -1.37 6.42
CA LEU A 360 1.78 -0.31 7.32
C LEU A 360 0.65 0.52 6.70
N MET A 361 0.74 0.81 5.40
CA MET A 361 -0.29 1.56 4.67
C MET A 361 -1.69 0.94 4.80
N GLY A 362 -1.81 -0.34 4.44
CA GLY A 362 -3.08 -1.05 4.54
C GLY A 362 -3.53 -1.19 5.99
N THR A 363 -2.58 -1.36 6.90
CA THR A 363 -2.85 -1.50 8.34
C THR A 363 -3.43 -0.23 8.94
N ILE A 364 -2.96 0.96 8.53
CA ILE A 364 -3.54 2.24 8.99
C ILE A 364 -5.01 2.33 8.56
N VAL A 365 -5.34 2.00 7.31
CA VAL A 365 -6.74 1.98 6.84
C VAL A 365 -7.56 0.95 7.63
N ALA A 366 -7.02 -0.25 7.86
CA ALA A 366 -7.68 -1.29 8.64
C ALA A 366 -7.95 -0.84 10.09
N ALA A 367 -7.00 -0.13 10.72
CA ALA A 367 -7.09 0.33 12.10
C ALA A 367 -8.07 1.50 12.30
N THR A 368 -8.30 2.29 11.25
CA THR A 368 -9.01 3.58 11.35
C THR A 368 -10.37 3.56 10.67
N ILE A 369 -10.51 2.91 9.52
CA ILE A 369 -11.73 2.95 8.70
C ILE A 369 -12.38 1.55 8.59
N GLY A 370 -11.57 0.49 8.63
CA GLY A 370 -12.04 -0.88 8.47
C GLY A 370 -12.89 -1.38 9.64
N GLY A 371 -13.76 -2.35 9.39
CA GLY A 371 -14.55 -3.06 10.40
C GLY A 371 -16.04 -2.74 10.40
N ARG A 372 -16.56 -1.95 9.45
CA ARG A 372 -17.96 -1.46 9.48
C ARG A 372 -19.00 -2.46 8.94
N TYR A 373 -18.64 -3.33 7.99
CA TYR A 373 -19.62 -4.21 7.34
C TYR A 373 -19.26 -5.70 7.42
N VAL A 374 -18.04 -6.08 7.02
CA VAL A 374 -17.65 -7.49 6.84
C VAL A 374 -16.88 -8.02 8.05
N SER A 375 -17.35 -7.76 9.26
CA SER A 375 -16.58 -8.00 10.49
C SER A 375 -17.43 -8.61 11.60
N LEU A 376 -16.78 -9.33 12.52
CA LEU A 376 -17.41 -9.76 13.78
C LEU A 376 -17.81 -8.56 14.65
N ASP A 377 -17.11 -7.43 14.55
CA ASP A 377 -17.51 -6.18 15.20
C ASP A 377 -18.87 -5.67 14.71
N ALA A 378 -19.12 -5.70 13.40
CA ALA A 378 -20.40 -5.31 12.81
C ALA A 378 -21.52 -6.28 13.20
N VAL A 379 -21.24 -7.59 13.21
CA VAL A 379 -22.20 -8.61 13.71
C VAL A 379 -22.53 -8.38 15.19
N ALA A 380 -21.55 -7.97 15.98
CA ALA A 380 -21.72 -7.65 17.40
C ALA A 380 -22.35 -6.26 17.65
N GLY A 381 -22.71 -5.51 16.59
CA GLY A 381 -23.30 -4.18 16.71
C GLY A 381 -22.34 -3.12 17.27
N ARG A 382 -21.02 -3.29 17.10
CA ARG A 382 -20.04 -2.29 17.50
C ARG A 382 -19.91 -1.24 16.38
N ASP A 383 -20.20 0.00 16.71
CA ASP A 383 -19.98 1.10 15.78
C ASP A 383 -18.48 1.38 15.64
N VAL A 384 -18.01 1.34 14.39
CA VAL A 384 -16.63 1.64 14.05
C VAL A 384 -16.58 3.03 13.43
N THR A 385 -16.33 4.02 14.27
CA THR A 385 -16.08 5.40 13.85
C THR A 385 -14.58 5.69 13.77
N PRO A 386 -14.10 6.33 12.69
CA PRO A 386 -12.68 6.64 12.55
C PRO A 386 -12.19 7.58 13.66
N PRO A 387 -11.01 7.33 14.25
CA PRO A 387 -10.46 8.24 15.24
C PRO A 387 -10.21 9.62 14.63
N ASN A 388 -10.46 10.66 15.43
CA ASN A 388 -10.01 12.00 15.08
C ASN A 388 -8.48 12.04 15.03
N LEU A 389 -7.91 12.48 13.90
CA LEU A 389 -6.49 12.80 13.80
C LEU A 389 -6.25 14.23 14.33
N PRO A 390 -5.52 14.42 15.45
CA PRO A 390 -5.38 15.73 16.07
C PRO A 390 -4.47 16.65 15.24
N ALA A 391 -4.93 17.87 14.95
CA ALA A 391 -4.16 18.87 14.20
C ALA A 391 -2.83 19.25 14.88
N VAL A 392 -2.76 19.14 16.22
CA VAL A 392 -1.54 19.42 17.00
C VAL A 392 -0.37 18.50 16.63
N LEU A 393 -0.62 17.34 16.02
CA LEU A 393 0.44 16.44 15.57
C LEU A 393 1.13 16.91 14.29
N GLY A 394 0.56 17.86 13.54
CA GLY A 394 1.03 18.22 12.21
C GLY A 394 2.44 18.82 12.19
N ALA A 395 2.67 19.89 12.95
CA ALA A 395 3.97 20.55 13.00
C ALA A 395 5.08 19.64 13.58
N PRO A 396 4.87 18.92 14.70
CA PRO A 396 5.83 17.94 15.19
C PRO A 396 6.14 16.84 14.17
N ALA A 397 5.13 16.29 13.50
CA ALA A 397 5.32 15.24 12.49
C ALA A 397 6.12 15.74 11.29
N LEU A 398 5.87 16.98 10.84
CA LEU A 398 6.66 17.59 9.78
C LEU A 398 8.11 17.82 10.21
N GLY A 399 8.35 18.25 11.45
CA GLY A 399 9.69 18.39 12.02
C GLY A 399 10.45 17.05 12.03
N VAL A 400 9.80 15.98 12.51
CA VAL A 400 10.37 14.62 12.48
C VAL A 400 10.67 14.17 11.06
N ALA A 401 9.73 14.39 10.12
CA ALA A 401 9.93 14.03 8.72
C ALA A 401 11.18 14.69 8.11
N VAL A 402 11.31 16.01 8.29
CA VAL A 402 12.47 16.77 7.78
C VAL A 402 13.75 16.27 8.40
N VAL A 403 13.81 16.09 9.74
CA VAL A 403 15.01 15.63 10.44
C VAL A 403 15.41 14.23 9.98
N PHE A 404 14.48 13.28 9.94
CA PHE A 404 14.79 11.89 9.63
C PHE A 404 15.19 11.68 8.17
N VAL A 405 14.48 12.32 7.23
CA VAL A 405 14.84 12.28 5.81
C VAL A 405 16.19 12.97 5.57
N SER A 406 16.48 14.08 6.26
CA SER A 406 17.77 14.78 6.13
C SER A 406 18.92 13.94 6.67
N ILE A 407 18.75 13.30 7.84
CA ILE A 407 19.75 12.38 8.39
C ILE A 407 19.97 11.20 7.43
N GLY A 408 18.90 10.58 6.93
CA GLY A 408 19.00 9.51 5.93
C GLY A 408 19.76 9.93 4.67
N ALA A 409 19.49 11.14 4.16
CA ALA A 409 20.20 11.69 3.01
C ALA A 409 21.69 11.93 3.30
N VAL A 410 22.04 12.44 4.49
CA VAL A 410 23.43 12.67 4.92
C VAL A 410 24.19 11.34 5.11
N LEU A 411 23.50 10.30 5.59
CA LEU A 411 24.08 8.96 5.74
C LEU A 411 24.25 8.20 4.42
N GLY A 412 23.81 8.77 3.30
CA GLY A 412 24.09 8.24 1.97
C GLY A 412 23.34 6.94 1.65
N VAL A 413 21.99 6.99 1.62
CA VAL A 413 21.20 5.85 1.12
C VAL A 413 21.52 5.62 -0.35
N GLU A 414 22.27 4.55 -0.64
CA GLU A 414 22.60 4.15 -2.00
C GLU A 414 21.46 3.34 -2.64
N PRO A 415 21.24 3.48 -3.95
CA PRO A 415 20.18 2.75 -4.63
C PRO A 415 20.31 1.23 -4.50
N GLY A 416 19.28 0.57 -3.96
CA GLY A 416 19.28 -0.88 -3.76
C GLY A 416 20.09 -1.40 -2.55
N GLY A 417 20.78 -0.52 -1.80
CA GLY A 417 21.68 -0.84 -0.68
C GLY A 417 21.01 -1.22 0.64
N TYR A 418 19.93 -2.02 0.61
CA TYR A 418 19.13 -2.32 1.82
C TYR A 418 19.91 -3.01 2.95
N GLY A 419 20.95 -3.78 2.61
CA GLY A 419 21.80 -4.46 3.59
C GLY A 419 22.91 -3.59 4.15
N GLU A 420 23.33 -2.55 3.42
CA GLU A 420 24.51 -1.75 3.74
C GLU A 420 24.18 -0.48 4.52
N THR A 421 22.96 0.04 4.34
CA THR A 421 22.51 1.31 4.94
C THR A 421 21.16 1.18 5.66
N THR A 422 20.91 0.02 6.29
CA THR A 422 19.61 -0.30 6.92
C THR A 422 19.13 0.79 7.89
N GLY A 423 20.02 1.34 8.72
CA GLY A 423 19.65 2.41 9.66
C GLY A 423 19.23 3.71 8.99
N ALA A 424 19.91 4.11 7.91
CA ALA A 424 19.55 5.31 7.15
C ALA A 424 18.20 5.14 6.47
N ILE A 425 17.96 3.96 5.88
CA ILE A 425 16.68 3.64 5.24
C ILE A 425 15.54 3.61 6.28
N ALA A 426 15.77 3.04 7.47
CA ALA A 426 14.77 3.02 8.55
C ALA A 426 14.34 4.44 8.94
N LEU A 427 15.28 5.37 9.06
CA LEU A 427 14.98 6.78 9.32
C LEU A 427 14.17 7.39 8.17
N VAL A 428 14.55 7.17 6.91
CA VAL A 428 13.78 7.67 5.75
C VAL A 428 12.35 7.12 5.77
N MET A 429 12.16 5.83 6.05
CA MET A 429 10.83 5.22 6.14
C MET A 429 9.98 5.85 7.25
N LEU A 430 10.54 6.03 8.44
CA LEU A 430 9.86 6.72 9.54
C LEU A 430 9.57 8.20 9.21
N GLY A 431 10.48 8.86 8.49
CA GLY A 431 10.29 10.23 8.01
C GLY A 431 9.17 10.34 6.99
N ILE A 432 9.04 9.37 6.07
CA ILE A 432 7.92 9.27 5.12
C ILE A 432 6.60 9.07 5.89
N VAL A 433 6.57 8.21 6.91
CA VAL A 433 5.38 8.03 7.76
C VAL A 433 5.00 9.36 8.44
N ALA A 434 5.98 10.06 9.01
CA ALA A 434 5.76 11.34 9.67
C ALA A 434 5.27 12.42 8.69
N ALA A 435 5.80 12.45 7.46
CA ALA A 435 5.33 13.35 6.39
C ALA A 435 3.87 13.07 6.02
N ALA A 436 3.49 11.80 5.91
CA ALA A 436 2.11 11.41 5.65
C ALA A 436 1.17 11.81 6.80
N VAL A 437 1.60 11.66 8.07
CA VAL A 437 0.84 12.13 9.24
C VAL A 437 0.64 13.65 9.17
N ALA A 438 1.70 14.42 8.89
CA ALA A 438 1.61 15.87 8.74
C ALA A 438 0.60 16.25 7.64
N ALA A 439 0.66 15.58 6.48
CA ALA A 439 -0.28 15.83 5.39
C ALA A 439 -1.74 15.48 5.77
N GLY A 440 -1.97 14.40 6.52
CA GLY A 440 -3.29 14.03 7.02
C GLY A 440 -3.86 15.05 8.02
N THR A 441 -3.03 15.63 8.88
CA THR A 441 -3.46 16.67 9.84
C THR A 441 -3.84 18.00 9.19
N GLY A 442 -3.29 18.29 7.99
CA GLY A 442 -3.59 19.50 7.22
C GLY A 442 -4.91 19.46 6.45
N VAL A 443 -5.71 18.41 6.60
CA VAL A 443 -7.02 18.29 5.95
C VAL A 443 -8.02 19.24 6.59
N ASP A 444 -8.47 20.22 5.83
CA ASP A 444 -9.42 21.23 6.29
C ASP A 444 -10.83 20.63 6.41
N ARG A 445 -11.29 20.49 7.66
CA ARG A 445 -12.52 19.75 8.03
C ARG A 445 -13.82 20.45 7.61
N LEU A 446 -13.75 21.75 7.30
CA LEU A 446 -14.89 22.54 6.80
C LEU A 446 -15.19 22.23 5.32
N SER A 447 -14.20 21.70 4.62
CA SER A 447 -14.16 21.62 3.17
C SER A 447 -14.78 20.32 2.62
N THR A 448 -15.00 19.32 3.48
CA THR A 448 -15.74 18.08 3.20
C THR A 448 -17.25 18.28 3.13
N LEU A 449 -17.80 19.19 3.94
CA LEU A 449 -19.25 19.44 4.04
C LEU A 449 -19.87 20.05 2.77
N GLU A 450 -19.16 20.95 2.08
CA GLU A 450 -19.67 21.58 0.84
C GLU A 450 -19.68 20.62 -0.37
N SER A 451 -18.90 19.53 -0.30
CA SER A 451 -18.74 18.58 -1.42
C SER A 451 -19.82 17.49 -1.46
N THR A 452 -20.33 17.08 -0.29
CA THR A 452 -21.36 16.05 -0.15
C THR A 452 -22.72 16.56 -0.61
N ASP A 453 -23.06 17.81 -0.29
CA ASP A 453 -24.33 18.44 -0.71
C ASP A 453 -24.45 18.53 -2.24
N ARG A 454 -23.34 18.67 -2.97
CA ARG A 454 -23.35 18.77 -4.45
C ARG A 454 -23.36 17.42 -5.17
N LEU A 455 -22.86 16.36 -4.54
CA LEU A 455 -22.83 15.01 -5.12
C LEU A 455 -24.13 14.25 -4.89
N ALA A 456 -24.83 14.50 -3.77
CA ALA A 456 -26.18 13.97 -3.56
C ALA A 456 -27.14 14.49 -4.64
N THR A 457 -27.00 15.74 -5.07
CA THR A 457 -27.81 16.32 -6.15
C THR A 457 -27.46 15.85 -7.57
N SER A 458 -26.33 15.15 -7.77
CA SER A 458 -25.88 14.74 -9.12
C SER A 458 -25.85 13.23 -9.36
N ALA A 459 -26.26 12.42 -8.38
CA ALA A 459 -26.33 10.96 -8.49
C ALA A 459 -27.77 10.45 -8.66
N ASP A 460 -28.76 11.34 -8.51
CA ASP A 460 -30.19 11.08 -8.75
C ASP A 460 -30.64 11.46 -10.18
N ASP A 461 -29.71 11.90 -11.04
CA ASP A 461 -29.87 12.09 -12.49
C ASP A 461 -28.89 11.18 -13.25
#